data_AF-A0A5B0KPK2-F1
#
_entry.id   AF-A0A5B0KPK2-F1
#
_cell.length_a   1.000
_cell.length_b   1.000
_cell.length_c   1.000
_cell.angle_alpha   90.00
_cell.angle_beta   90.00
_cell.angle_gamma   90.00
#
_symmetry.space_group_name_H-M   'P 1'
#
loop_
_entity.id
_entity.type
_entity.pdbx_description
1 polymer ?
#
loop_
_entity_poly.entity_id
_entity_poly.type
_entity_poly.pdbx_seq_one_letter_code
_entity_poly.pdbx_strand_id
1 'polypeptide(L)'
;MTNAQLAAYRERLGLTQRELAHRAGLGLSTLKDLERGYRQDGEGRRRPATISKTVELALAAIELGITSYDGRKLTEPAVDGVGGDDGAKGQGRRIGRPVSSKYAKQGATPSSNPDDHP
;
A
#
# COMPACT_ATOMS: atom_id res chain seq x y z
N MET A 1 9.76 -13.71 -8.34
CA MET A 1 10.97 -12.95 -7.98
C MET A 1 11.67 -13.62 -6.80
N THR A 2 13.00 -13.78 -6.84
CA THR A 2 13.82 -14.28 -5.72
C THR A 2 14.32 -13.12 -4.82
N ASN A 3 14.79 -13.44 -3.62
CA ASN A 3 15.33 -12.45 -2.67
C ASN A 3 16.54 -11.70 -3.24
N ALA A 4 17.42 -12.40 -3.97
CA ALA A 4 18.55 -11.77 -4.67
C ALA A 4 18.09 -10.86 -5.82
N GLN A 5 17.03 -11.25 -6.55
CA GLN A 5 16.45 -10.42 -7.61
C GLN A 5 15.85 -9.12 -7.04
N LEU A 6 15.28 -9.14 -5.84
CA LEU A 6 14.80 -7.92 -5.15
C LEU A 6 15.94 -6.95 -4.85
N ALA A 7 17.06 -7.45 -4.30
CA ALA A 7 18.22 -6.62 -4.01
C ALA A 7 18.79 -5.98 -5.30
N ALA A 8 18.94 -6.78 -6.36
CA ALA A 8 19.41 -6.30 -7.66
C ALA A 8 18.44 -5.29 -8.30
N TYR A 9 17.12 -5.52 -8.18
CA TYR A 9 16.10 -4.57 -8.63
C TYR A 9 16.23 -3.22 -7.93
N ARG A 10 16.40 -3.22 -6.61
CA ARG A 10 16.61 -2.00 -5.82
C ARG A 10 17.84 -1.23 -6.28
N GLU A 11 18.94 -1.93 -6.48
CA GLU A 11 20.22 -1.36 -6.89
C GLU A 11 20.17 -0.78 -8.30
N ARG A 12 19.49 -1.45 -9.24
CA ARG A 12 19.25 -0.95 -10.60
C ARG A 12 18.51 0.39 -10.62
N LEU A 13 17.60 0.60 -9.67
CA LEU A 13 16.86 1.86 -9.52
C LEU A 13 17.62 2.92 -8.71
N GLY A 14 18.82 2.62 -8.22
CA GLY A 14 19.61 3.54 -7.38
C GLY A 14 18.97 3.84 -6.03
N LEU A 15 18.10 2.96 -5.52
CA LEU A 15 17.33 3.20 -4.30
C LEU A 15 18.04 2.67 -3.05
N THR A 16 17.93 3.40 -1.95
CA THR A 16 18.27 2.86 -0.62
C THR A 16 17.20 1.87 -0.17
N GLN A 17 17.54 0.99 0.80
CA GLN A 17 16.53 0.10 1.40
C GLN A 17 15.36 0.88 2.00
N ARG A 18 15.62 2.02 2.65
CA ARG A 18 14.56 2.85 3.24
C ARG A 18 13.62 3.40 2.17
N GLU A 19 14.18 3.86 1.06
CA GLU A 19 13.41 4.45 -0.03
C GLU A 19 12.53 3.41 -0.73
N LEU A 20 13.09 2.24 -1.05
CA LEU A 20 12.30 1.16 -1.65
C LEU A 20 11.19 0.68 -0.71
N ALA A 21 11.51 0.50 0.58
CA ALA A 21 10.52 0.11 1.59
C ALA A 21 9.36 1.11 1.64
N HIS A 22 9.66 2.41 1.68
CA HIS A 22 8.65 3.47 1.67
C HIS A 22 7.77 3.41 0.41
N ARG A 23 8.37 3.35 -0.79
CA ARG A 23 7.62 3.29 -2.05
C ARG A 23 6.75 2.05 -2.18
N ALA A 24 7.21 0.92 -1.67
CA ALA A 24 6.49 -0.35 -1.72
C ALA A 24 5.45 -0.50 -0.58
N GLY A 25 5.33 0.46 0.33
CA GLY A 25 4.44 0.36 1.48
C GLY A 25 4.87 -0.70 2.50
N LEU A 26 6.18 -0.95 2.62
CA LEU A 26 6.77 -1.94 3.51
C LEU A 26 7.52 -1.29 4.68
N GLY A 27 7.63 -2.01 5.79
CA GLY A 27 8.58 -1.66 6.84
C GLY A 27 10.03 -1.91 6.40
N LEU A 28 10.97 -1.07 6.86
CA LEU A 28 12.40 -1.24 6.55
C LEU A 28 12.92 -2.62 6.99
N SER A 29 12.53 -3.09 8.18
CA SER A 29 12.90 -4.42 8.68
C SER A 29 12.36 -5.53 7.78
N THR A 30 11.13 -5.39 7.30
CA THR A 30 10.53 -6.33 6.34
C THR A 30 11.34 -6.39 5.06
N LEU A 31 11.72 -5.26 4.49
CA LEU A 31 12.55 -5.25 3.28
C LEU A 31 13.92 -5.91 3.52
N LYS A 32 14.57 -5.62 4.66
CA LYS A 32 15.85 -6.24 5.03
C LYS A 32 15.75 -7.76 5.16
N ASP A 33 14.68 -8.26 5.76
CA ASP A 33 14.47 -9.69 5.92
C ASP A 33 14.14 -10.35 4.57
N LEU A 34 13.38 -9.66 3.72
CA LEU A 34 13.14 -10.10 2.34
C LEU A 34 14.43 -10.13 1.53
N GLU A 35 15.27 -9.10 1.52
CA GLU A 35 16.54 -9.16 0.76
C GLU A 35 17.48 -10.26 1.29
N ARG A 36 17.48 -10.50 2.60
CA ARG A 36 18.29 -11.54 3.25
C ARG A 36 17.74 -12.95 3.04
N GLY A 37 16.46 -13.09 2.69
CA GLY A 37 15.78 -14.37 2.51
C GLY A 37 15.31 -15.06 3.80
N TYR A 38 15.53 -14.44 4.96
CA TYR A 38 15.02 -14.95 6.23
C TYR A 38 14.70 -13.82 7.22
N ARG A 39 13.75 -14.09 8.11
CA ARG A 39 13.44 -13.29 9.30
C ARG A 39 13.82 -14.07 10.56
N GLN A 40 14.13 -13.38 11.64
CA GLN A 40 14.37 -14.01 12.94
C GLN A 40 13.10 -13.89 13.79
N ASP A 41 12.65 -15.00 14.40
CA ASP A 41 11.53 -14.97 15.36
C ASP A 41 12.00 -14.57 16.76
N GLY A 42 11.05 -14.40 17.69
CA GLY A 42 11.34 -13.98 19.06
C GLY A 42 12.23 -14.95 19.84
N GLU A 43 12.30 -16.20 19.39
CA GLU A 43 13.15 -17.25 19.97
C GLU A 43 14.52 -17.36 19.26
N GLY A 44 14.83 -16.42 18.37
CA GLY A 44 16.10 -16.38 17.66
C GLY A 44 16.20 -17.33 16.47
N ARG A 45 15.14 -18.06 16.11
CA ARG A 45 15.16 -19.02 15.01
C ARG A 45 14.95 -18.32 13.67
N ARG A 46 15.65 -18.80 12.64
CA ARG A 46 15.51 -18.28 11.27
C ARG A 46 14.29 -18.89 10.59
N ARG A 47 13.42 -18.05 10.05
CA ARG A 47 12.27 -18.43 9.24
C ARG A 47 12.43 -17.88 7.83
N PRO A 48 12.08 -18.63 6.78
CA PRO A 48 12.19 -18.14 5.41
C PRO A 48 11.32 -16.88 5.23
N ALA A 49 11.89 -15.85 4.60
CA ALA A 49 11.19 -14.64 4.22
C ALA A 49 10.95 -14.69 2.71
N THR A 50 9.74 -15.10 2.33
CA THR A 50 9.32 -15.20 0.93
C THR A 50 8.71 -13.89 0.47
N ILE A 51 9.03 -13.51 -0.76
CA ILE A 51 8.40 -12.38 -1.44
C ILE A 51 6.97 -12.80 -1.79
N SER A 52 5.98 -12.08 -1.26
CA SER A 52 4.58 -12.33 -1.57
C SER A 52 4.20 -11.75 -2.93
N LYS A 53 3.10 -12.24 -3.51
CA LYS A 53 2.59 -11.71 -4.77
C LYS A 53 2.27 -10.21 -4.67
N THR A 54 1.79 -9.76 -3.52
CA THR A 54 1.53 -8.34 -3.24
C THR A 54 2.78 -7.49 -3.38
N VAL A 55 3.92 -7.96 -2.85
CA VAL A 55 5.21 -7.26 -2.99
C VAL A 55 5.64 -7.21 -4.44
N GLU A 56 5.53 -8.32 -5.18
CA GLU A 56 5.85 -8.32 -6.62
C GLU A 56 5.04 -7.29 -7.40
N LEU A 57 3.73 -7.21 -7.15
CA LEU A 57 2.85 -6.25 -7.82
C LEU A 57 3.17 -4.81 -7.42
N ALA A 58 3.49 -4.55 -6.15
CA ALA A 58 3.91 -3.23 -5.69
C ALA A 58 5.21 -2.78 -6.39
N LEU A 59 6.17 -3.69 -6.58
CA LEU A 59 7.41 -3.37 -7.29
C LEU A 59 7.15 -3.09 -8.78
N ALA A 60 6.30 -3.89 -9.43
CA ALA A 60 5.88 -3.63 -10.81
C ALA A 60 5.21 -2.25 -10.94
N ALA A 61 4.36 -1.87 -9.98
CA ALA A 61 3.75 -0.53 -9.95
C ALA A 61 4.80 0.58 -9.87
N ILE A 62 5.81 0.43 -9.01
CA ILE A 62 6.92 1.40 -8.90
C ILE A 62 7.67 1.54 -10.23
N GLU A 63 7.96 0.44 -10.91
CA GLU A 63 8.65 0.44 -12.21
C GLU A 63 7.82 1.13 -13.30
N LEU A 64 6.50 1.04 -13.22
CA LEU A 64 5.55 1.76 -14.08
C LEU A 64 5.32 3.23 -13.66
N GLY A 65 5.97 3.71 -12.59
CA GLY A 65 5.78 5.07 -12.06
C GLY A 65 4.45 5.26 -11.31
N ILE A 66 3.75 4.18 -10.97
CA ILE A 66 2.48 4.21 -10.24
C ILE A 66 2.76 4.23 -8.74
N THR A 67 2.39 5.33 -8.09
CA THR A 67 2.62 5.55 -6.64
C THR A 67 1.35 5.42 -5.79
N SER A 68 0.18 5.41 -6.42
CA SER A 68 -1.11 5.24 -5.76
C SER A 68 -2.13 4.61 -6.71
N TYR A 69 -3.14 3.95 -6.15
CA TYR A 69 -4.25 3.37 -6.90
C TYR A 69 -5.56 3.78 -6.25
N ASP A 70 -6.41 4.45 -7.01
CA ASP A 70 -7.67 5.03 -6.53
C ASP A 70 -8.88 4.08 -6.68
N GLY A 71 -8.64 2.84 -7.13
CA GLY A 71 -9.68 1.83 -7.30
C GLY A 71 -10.46 1.94 -8.59
N ARG A 72 -10.14 2.88 -9.49
CA ARG A 72 -10.78 2.94 -10.81
C ARG A 72 -10.38 1.74 -11.64
N LYS A 73 -11.34 1.19 -12.39
CA LYS A 73 -11.09 0.11 -13.33
C LYS A 73 -9.99 0.55 -14.29
N LEU A 74 -8.92 -0.22 -14.39
CA LEU A 74 -7.92 -0.04 -15.45
C LEU A 74 -8.68 -0.24 -16.76
N THR A 75 -8.91 0.84 -17.50
CA THR A 75 -9.46 0.74 -18.85
C THR A 75 -8.50 -0.14 -19.64
N GLU A 76 -9.04 -1.12 -20.36
CA GLU A 76 -8.21 -1.91 -21.25
C GLU A 76 -7.48 -0.94 -22.19
N PRO A 77 -6.19 -1.19 -22.51
CA PRO A 77 -5.49 -0.34 -23.46
C PRO A 77 -6.36 -0.26 -24.70
N ALA A 78 -6.63 0.96 -25.18
CA ALA A 78 -7.39 1.18 -26.38
C ALA A 78 -6.72 0.36 -27.50
N VAL A 79 -7.32 -0.77 -27.83
CA VAL A 79 -6.99 -1.50 -29.05
C VAL A 79 -7.48 -0.59 -30.16
N ASP A 80 -6.56 0.14 -30.78
CA ASP A 80 -6.88 0.96 -31.95
C ASP A 80 -7.43 0.03 -33.06
N GLY A 81 -8.71 0.21 -33.39
CA GLY A 81 -9.46 -0.47 -34.45
C GLY A 81 -10.24 -1.71 -33.95
N VAL A 82 -11.56 -1.82 -34.06
CA VAL A 82 -12.46 -1.50 -35.19
C VAL A 82 -13.83 -1.08 -34.65
N GLY A 83 -14.46 -0.14 -35.37
CA GLY A 83 -15.74 0.48 -35.03
C GLY A 83 -16.91 -0.49 -34.80
N GLY A 84 -17.82 -0.02 -33.95
CA GLY A 84 -19.08 -0.65 -33.61
C GLY A 84 -19.86 0.29 -32.70
N ASP A 85 -20.31 1.40 -33.29
CA ASP A 85 -21.47 2.14 -32.83
C ASP A 85 -22.64 1.16 -32.65
N ASP A 86 -23.14 1.02 -31.42
CA ASP A 86 -24.57 0.91 -31.12
C ASP A 86 -24.75 0.81 -29.60
N GLY A 87 -25.52 1.74 -29.04
CA GLY A 87 -25.65 1.96 -27.61
C GLY A 87 -26.40 0.88 -26.83
N ALA A 88 -26.11 0.79 -25.54
CA ALA A 88 -27.05 0.23 -24.57
C ALA A 88 -26.87 0.84 -23.18
N LYS A 89 -28.02 1.12 -22.56
CA LYS A 89 -28.25 1.88 -21.34
C LYS A 89 -27.72 1.18 -20.09
N GLY A 90 -27.50 2.00 -19.06
CA GLY A 90 -26.76 1.61 -17.86
C GLY A 90 -27.45 0.68 -16.86
N GLN A 91 -26.72 0.38 -15.80
CA GLN A 91 -27.20 0.31 -14.42
C GLN A 91 -26.01 0.16 -13.47
N GLY A 92 -25.61 1.26 -12.84
CA GLY A 92 -24.66 1.23 -11.73
C GLY A 92 -25.33 0.59 -10.51
N ARG A 93 -24.95 -0.65 -10.18
CA ARG A 93 -25.26 -1.24 -8.87
C ARG A 93 -24.25 -0.77 -7.84
N ARG A 94 -24.65 0.26 -7.09
CA ARG A 94 -24.04 0.64 -5.81
C ARG A 94 -24.36 -0.42 -4.76
N ILE A 95 -23.35 -1.08 -4.19
CA ILE A 95 -23.42 -1.57 -2.81
C ILE A 95 -22.02 -1.67 -2.19
N GLY A 96 -21.49 -0.51 -1.79
CA GLY A 96 -20.44 -0.42 -0.78
C GLY A 96 -21.06 0.27 0.44
N ARG A 97 -21.32 -0.50 1.49
CA ARG A 97 -21.86 -0.02 2.76
C ARG A 97 -20.77 0.82 3.47
N PRO A 98 -21.02 2.07 3.87
CA PRO A 98 -20.00 2.88 4.53
C PRO A 98 -19.66 2.26 5.89
N VAL A 99 -18.36 2.05 6.15
CA VAL A 99 -17.86 1.75 7.48
C VAL A 99 -17.97 3.00 8.34
N SER A 100 -18.77 2.95 9.40
CA SER A 100 -18.94 4.04 10.36
C SER A 100 -17.61 4.35 11.04
N SER A 101 -17.04 5.51 10.75
CA SER A 101 -15.92 6.08 11.52
C SER A 101 -16.43 6.47 12.92
N LYS A 102 -16.02 5.73 13.95
CA LYS A 102 -16.41 5.95 15.35
C LYS A 102 -15.52 6.95 16.10
N TYR A 103 -14.63 7.66 15.43
CA TYR A 103 -13.73 8.60 16.10
C TYR A 103 -13.86 9.99 15.48
N ALA A 104 -14.95 10.66 15.81
CA ALA A 104 -15.10 12.10 15.59
C ALA A 104 -15.80 12.73 16.80
N LYS A 105 -15.12 13.74 17.36
CA LYS A 105 -15.56 14.70 18.39
C LYS A 105 -15.46 14.24 19.85
N GLN A 106 -14.44 14.76 20.52
CA GLN A 106 -14.66 15.73 21.59
C GLN A 106 -13.51 16.74 21.56
N GLY A 107 -13.81 17.90 20.98
CA GLY A 107 -12.98 19.09 21.11
C GLY A 107 -13.27 19.75 22.45
N ALA A 108 -12.19 20.22 23.08
CA ALA A 108 -12.18 21.11 24.24
C ALA A 108 -13.02 22.38 24.02
N THR A 109 -13.48 23.00 25.11
CA THR A 109 -13.05 24.34 25.60
C THR A 109 -13.56 24.53 27.07
N PRO A 110 -13.32 25.64 27.80
CA PRO A 110 -12.72 25.60 29.13
C PRO A 110 -13.71 26.14 30.20
N SER A 111 -13.25 26.32 31.44
CA SER A 111 -13.52 27.49 32.29
C SER A 111 -13.79 27.16 33.76
N SER A 112 -13.13 27.96 34.59
CA SER A 112 -13.50 28.41 35.95
C SER A 112 -13.13 27.53 37.15
N ASN A 113 -12.04 27.94 37.81
CA ASN A 113 -11.88 27.85 39.27
C ASN A 113 -13.06 28.55 39.96
N PRO A 114 -13.38 28.11 41.19
CA PRO A 114 -13.45 29.07 42.27
C PRO A 114 -12.69 28.60 43.52
N ASP A 115 -11.79 29.47 43.99
CA ASP A 115 -11.54 29.70 45.42
C ASP A 115 -12.89 29.82 46.16
N ASP A 116 -13.03 29.21 47.34
CA ASP A 116 -13.15 29.90 48.64
C ASP A 116 -13.62 28.94 49.75
N HIS A 117 -13.17 29.24 50.97
CA HIS A 117 -13.34 28.54 52.24
C HIS A 117 -14.79 28.61 52.77
N PRO A 118 -15.19 27.79 53.77
CA PRO A 118 -14.83 28.01 55.18
C PRO A 118 -14.02 26.86 55.80
#